data_AF-A0A382ZL76-F1
#
_entry.id   AF-A0A382ZL76-F1
#
_cell.length_a   1.000
_cell.length_b   1.000
_cell.length_c   1.000
_cell.angle_alpha   90.00
_cell.angle_beta   90.00
_cell.angle_gamma   90.00
#
_symmetry.space_group_name_H-M   'P 1'
#
loop_
_entity.id
_entity.type
_entity.pdbx_description
1 polymer ?
#
loop_
_entity_poly.entity_id
_entity_poly.type
_entity_poly.pdbx_seq_one_letter_code
_entity_poly.pdbx_strand_id
1 'polypeptide(L)'
;MNNLLIDCDPGIDDSLSLIMILNHLSVYNKQTLTGITTVGGNAKIQDTTKNTQSLLNFYTQHTKFNLDFKNILVGVGASKPVEGKYIYAYDFHGENGIGIDLSKYHLETSSMPAAKIMSHISSNNNKTDILALGPLTNIAQALKNDPGFRKSISSITIMGGAINSKGNITPYAEFNIFNDPIAADYLFDSEISVTLIPLNITEQVHISSANSPWIKNNGPISMLARQLIE
;
A
#
# COMPACT_ATOMS: atom_id res chain seq x y z
N MET A 1 1.11 12.96 -17.72
CA MET A 1 0.50 12.34 -16.52
C MET A 1 1.62 11.62 -15.80
N ASN A 2 1.74 11.81 -14.48
CA ASN A 2 2.74 11.06 -13.72
C ASN A 2 2.24 9.64 -13.49
N ASN A 3 3.15 8.68 -13.46
CA ASN A 3 2.82 7.31 -13.09
C ASN A 3 2.83 7.16 -11.57
N LEU A 4 1.99 6.28 -11.05
CA LEU A 4 1.92 5.94 -9.63
C LEU A 4 2.14 4.42 -9.46
N LEU A 5 3.04 4.05 -8.56
CA LEU A 5 3.16 2.71 -7.99
C LEU A 5 2.76 2.78 -6.52
N ILE A 6 1.92 1.85 -6.08
CA ILE A 6 1.57 1.71 -4.66
C ILE A 6 2.21 0.42 -4.16
N ASP A 7 3.00 0.47 -3.09
CA ASP A 7 3.56 -0.68 -2.39
C ASP A 7 2.92 -0.74 -1.00
N CYS A 8 2.14 -1.78 -0.72
CA CYS A 8 1.32 -1.86 0.49
C CYS A 8 1.22 -3.27 1.06
N ASP A 9 0.71 -3.39 2.27
CA ASP A 9 0.52 -4.65 2.98
C ASP A 9 -0.89 -4.73 3.56
N PRO A 10 -1.96 -4.77 2.73
CA PRO A 10 -3.23 -4.25 3.17
C PRO A 10 -3.77 -4.72 4.52
N GLY A 11 -3.70 -3.79 5.47
CA GLY A 11 -4.49 -3.66 6.67
C GLY A 11 -5.82 -2.97 6.42
N ILE A 12 -6.50 -2.62 7.51
CA ILE A 12 -7.74 -1.81 7.51
C ILE A 12 -7.50 -0.44 6.86
N ASP A 13 -6.43 0.24 7.25
CA ASP A 13 -6.04 1.59 6.85
C ASP A 13 -5.45 1.64 5.43
N ASP A 14 -4.64 0.67 5.03
CA ASP A 14 -4.25 0.49 3.62
C ASP A 14 -5.47 0.30 2.73
N SER A 15 -6.42 -0.54 3.15
CA SER A 15 -7.63 -0.83 2.38
C SER A 15 -8.46 0.45 2.19
N LEU A 16 -8.59 1.25 3.24
CA LEU A 16 -9.23 2.56 3.16
C LEU A 16 -8.45 3.52 2.23
N SER A 17 -7.11 3.54 2.34
CA SER A 17 -6.23 4.36 1.50
C SER A 17 -6.36 4.00 0.02
N LEU A 18 -6.37 2.71 -0.31
CA LEU A 18 -6.60 2.22 -1.66
C LEU A 18 -7.98 2.66 -2.19
N ILE A 19 -9.04 2.55 -1.39
CA ILE A 19 -10.38 3.05 -1.78
C ILE A 19 -10.32 4.55 -2.09
N MET A 20 -9.66 5.35 -1.24
CA MET A 20 -9.53 6.80 -1.43
C MET A 20 -8.75 7.14 -2.70
N ILE A 21 -7.63 6.45 -2.94
CA ILE A 21 -6.79 6.66 -4.13
C ILE A 21 -7.54 6.27 -5.40
N LEU A 22 -8.21 5.13 -5.43
CA LEU A 22 -8.98 4.69 -6.60
C LEU A 22 -10.11 5.67 -6.92
N ASN A 23 -10.77 6.26 -5.92
CA ASN A 23 -11.79 7.31 -6.13
C ASN A 23 -11.16 8.61 -6.63
N HIS A 24 -10.02 9.00 -6.09
CA HIS A 24 -9.31 10.19 -6.54
C HIS A 24 -8.87 10.05 -8.01
N LEU A 25 -8.26 8.92 -8.37
CA LEU A 25 -7.82 8.65 -9.73
C LEU A 25 -8.98 8.61 -10.72
N SER A 26 -10.12 8.04 -10.32
CA SER A 26 -11.27 7.92 -11.19
C SER A 26 -11.99 9.23 -11.48
N VAL A 27 -11.95 10.19 -10.55
CA VAL A 27 -12.55 11.53 -10.70
C VAL A 27 -11.62 12.49 -11.44
N TYR A 28 -10.34 12.51 -11.07
CA TYR A 28 -9.42 13.56 -11.55
C TYR A 28 -8.56 13.12 -12.74
N ASN A 29 -8.34 11.81 -12.94
CA ASN A 29 -7.56 11.22 -14.05
C ASN A 29 -6.22 11.95 -14.34
N LYS A 30 -5.49 12.36 -13.30
CA LYS A 30 -4.21 13.10 -13.42
C LYS A 30 -2.97 12.21 -13.37
N GLN A 31 -3.11 11.00 -12.85
CA GLN A 31 -2.04 10.01 -12.68
C GLN A 31 -2.47 8.66 -13.23
N THR A 32 -1.51 7.92 -13.77
CA THR A 32 -1.71 6.56 -14.26
C THR A 32 -1.22 5.57 -13.20
N LEU A 33 -2.14 4.78 -12.63
CA LEU A 33 -1.76 3.70 -11.72
C LEU A 33 -1.08 2.59 -12.52
N THR A 34 0.22 2.44 -12.33
CA THR A 34 1.05 1.47 -13.08
C THR A 34 0.98 0.07 -12.48
N GLY A 35 0.75 -0.02 -11.17
CA GLY A 35 0.54 -1.27 -10.47
C GLY A 35 0.38 -1.05 -8.98
N ILE A 36 -0.01 -2.12 -8.29
CA ILE A 36 -0.01 -2.23 -6.84
C ILE A 36 0.84 -3.44 -6.49
N THR A 37 1.91 -3.23 -5.72
CA THR A 37 2.73 -4.31 -5.18
C THR A 37 2.38 -4.56 -3.73
N THR A 38 2.41 -5.83 -3.33
CA THR A 38 2.09 -6.27 -1.98
C THR A 38 3.33 -6.75 -1.24
N VAL A 39 3.38 -6.50 0.06
CA VAL A 39 4.43 -6.99 0.96
C VAL A 39 3.79 -7.65 2.18
N GLY A 40 4.55 -8.50 2.89
CA GLY A 40 4.16 -8.92 4.23
C GLY A 40 4.39 -7.80 5.24
N GLY A 41 3.51 -7.68 6.23
CA GLY A 41 3.54 -6.62 7.24
C GLY A 41 2.33 -6.74 8.16
N ASN A 42 1.25 -6.00 7.95
CA ASN A 42 0.01 -6.14 8.72
C ASN A 42 -0.52 -7.58 8.74
N ALA A 43 -0.38 -8.29 7.62
CA ALA A 43 -0.65 -9.72 7.50
C ALA A 43 0.42 -10.43 6.66
N LYS A 44 0.31 -11.76 6.53
CA LYS A 44 1.15 -12.54 5.61
C LYS A 44 0.94 -12.09 4.17
N ILE A 45 1.98 -12.24 3.34
CA ILE A 45 1.94 -11.84 1.93
C ILE A 45 0.75 -12.45 1.15
N GLN A 46 0.34 -13.68 1.51
CA GLN A 46 -0.81 -14.33 0.88
C GLN A 46 -2.11 -13.58 1.18
N ASP A 47 -2.28 -13.11 2.42
CA ASP A 47 -3.45 -12.37 2.85
C ASP A 47 -3.43 -10.95 2.28
N THR A 48 -2.30 -10.24 2.37
CA THR A 48 -2.18 -8.87 1.83
C THR A 48 -2.41 -8.83 0.31
N THR A 49 -1.90 -9.83 -0.42
CA THR A 49 -2.17 -10.03 -1.86
C THR A 49 -3.64 -10.31 -2.12
N LYS A 50 -4.22 -11.28 -1.40
CA LYS A 50 -5.63 -11.66 -1.56
C LYS A 50 -6.55 -10.46 -1.27
N ASN A 51 -6.28 -9.71 -0.22
CA ASN A 51 -7.04 -8.52 0.19
C ASN A 51 -6.97 -7.44 -0.88
N THR A 52 -5.78 -7.18 -1.44
CA THR A 52 -5.60 -6.25 -2.58
C THR A 52 -6.45 -6.67 -3.77
N GLN A 53 -6.37 -7.93 -4.20
CA GLN A 53 -7.13 -8.44 -5.35
C GLN A 53 -8.63 -8.38 -5.11
N SER A 54 -9.09 -8.80 -3.93
CA SER A 54 -10.49 -8.77 -3.53
C SER A 54 -11.03 -7.34 -3.48
N LEU A 55 -10.26 -6.39 -2.96
CA LEU A 55 -10.63 -4.98 -2.90
C LEU A 55 -10.75 -4.37 -4.30
N LEU A 56 -9.79 -4.65 -5.19
CA LEU A 56 -9.84 -4.17 -6.57
C LEU A 56 -11.06 -4.74 -7.34
N ASN A 57 -11.34 -6.03 -7.16
CA ASN A 57 -12.51 -6.65 -7.79
C ASN A 57 -13.83 -6.12 -7.21
N PHE A 58 -13.93 -5.94 -5.88
CA PHE A 58 -15.05 -5.25 -5.26
C PHE A 58 -15.27 -3.89 -5.90
N TYR A 59 -14.21 -3.08 -5.94
CA TYR A 59 -14.27 -1.74 -6.49
C TYR A 59 -14.72 -1.74 -7.95
N THR A 60 -14.19 -2.65 -8.77
CA THR A 60 -14.55 -2.80 -10.19
C THR A 60 -16.03 -3.16 -10.38
N GLN A 61 -16.58 -4.05 -9.55
CA GLN A 61 -17.98 -4.48 -9.67
C GLN A 61 -18.98 -3.42 -9.21
N HIS A 62 -18.56 -2.53 -8.30
CA HIS A 62 -19.45 -1.61 -7.60
C HIS A 62 -19.29 -0.15 -8.04
N THR A 63 -18.48 0.13 -9.05
CA THR A 63 -18.23 1.49 -9.54
C THR A 63 -18.29 1.58 -11.07
N LYS A 64 -18.67 2.75 -11.60
CA LYS A 64 -18.78 3.02 -13.04
C LYS A 64 -17.68 3.96 -13.51
N PHE A 65 -16.42 3.60 -13.29
CA PHE A 65 -15.29 4.48 -13.57
C PHE A 65 -14.59 4.18 -14.90
N ASN A 66 -13.91 5.20 -15.43
CA ASN A 66 -13.03 5.15 -16.60
C ASN A 66 -11.62 4.59 -16.29
N LEU A 67 -11.46 3.86 -15.18
CA LEU A 67 -10.20 3.18 -14.89
C LEU A 67 -10.24 1.80 -15.53
N ASP A 68 -9.22 1.48 -16.32
CA ASP A 68 -9.06 0.15 -16.91
C ASP A 68 -8.54 -0.83 -15.85
N PHE A 69 -9.43 -1.22 -14.94
CA PHE A 69 -9.12 -2.09 -13.81
C PHE A 69 -8.52 -3.43 -14.22
N LYS A 70 -8.81 -3.91 -15.44
CA LYS A 70 -8.23 -5.15 -15.97
C LYS A 70 -6.72 -5.04 -16.21
N ASN A 71 -6.20 -3.82 -16.33
CA ASN A 71 -4.78 -3.55 -16.58
C ASN A 71 -4.02 -3.10 -15.33
N ILE A 72 -4.68 -2.98 -14.17
CA ILE A 72 -3.97 -2.74 -12.90
C ILE A 72 -3.29 -4.05 -12.50
N LEU A 73 -1.96 -4.07 -12.62
CA LEU A 73 -1.16 -5.22 -12.24
C LEU A 73 -1.03 -5.31 -10.71
N VAL A 74 -1.28 -6.49 -10.15
CA VAL A 74 -0.98 -6.79 -8.74
C VAL A 74 0.29 -7.60 -8.64
N GLY A 75 1.30 -7.05 -7.96
CA GLY A 75 2.61 -7.65 -7.81
C GLY A 75 2.80 -8.30 -6.44
N VAL A 76 2.98 -9.62 -6.38
CA VAL A 76 3.32 -10.33 -5.12
C VAL A 76 4.79 -10.09 -4.78
N GLY A 77 5.02 -9.40 -3.67
CA GLY A 77 6.36 -9.06 -3.20
C GLY A 77 6.88 -9.97 -2.10
N ALA A 78 7.64 -9.38 -1.19
CA ALA A 78 8.44 -10.09 -0.21
C ALA A 78 7.57 -10.70 0.91
N SER A 79 7.75 -12.00 1.13
CA SER A 79 7.13 -12.76 2.23
C SER A 79 7.91 -12.67 3.54
N LYS A 80 9.12 -12.11 3.50
CA LYS A 80 10.04 -11.91 4.62
C LYS A 80 10.84 -10.62 4.42
N PRO A 81 11.30 -9.97 5.50
CA PRO A 81 12.22 -8.84 5.41
C PRO A 81 13.59 -9.27 4.87
N VAL A 82 14.47 -8.30 4.64
CA VAL A 82 15.87 -8.53 4.24
C VAL A 82 16.57 -9.48 5.22
N GLU A 83 16.35 -9.30 6.53
CA GLU A 83 16.85 -10.19 7.58
C GLU A 83 15.76 -10.47 8.62
N GLY A 84 15.70 -11.73 9.09
CA GLY A 84 14.75 -12.13 10.12
C GLY A 84 13.37 -12.51 9.57
N LYS A 85 12.31 -12.09 10.27
CA LYS A 85 10.90 -12.40 9.97
C LYS A 85 10.02 -11.20 10.29
N TYR A 86 8.94 -11.04 9.54
CA TYR A 86 7.93 -10.03 9.86
C TYR A 86 7.21 -10.36 11.17
N ILE A 87 6.79 -9.30 11.85
CA ILE A 87 5.76 -9.33 12.87
C ILE A 87 4.45 -8.93 12.19
N TYR A 88 3.44 -9.79 12.32
CA TYR A 88 2.11 -9.52 11.78
C TYR A 88 1.21 -8.83 12.81
N ALA A 89 0.30 -7.99 12.34
CA ALA A 89 -0.62 -7.19 13.15
C ALA A 89 -2.08 -7.69 13.04
N TYR A 90 -2.29 -9.00 12.98
CA TYR A 90 -3.64 -9.60 12.95
C TYR A 90 -4.52 -9.18 14.15
N ASP A 91 -3.92 -8.90 15.31
CA ASP A 91 -4.65 -8.41 16.49
C ASP A 91 -5.28 -7.03 16.25
N PHE A 92 -4.71 -6.23 15.35
CA PHE A 92 -5.22 -4.89 14.99
C PHE A 92 -6.09 -4.92 13.74
N HIS A 93 -5.77 -5.79 12.78
CA HIS A 93 -6.45 -5.83 11.48
C HIS A 93 -7.37 -7.03 11.28
N GLY A 94 -7.61 -7.84 12.31
CA GLY A 94 -8.45 -9.04 12.25
C GLY A 94 -7.75 -10.25 11.60
N GLU A 95 -8.34 -11.43 11.76
CA GLU A 95 -7.72 -12.72 11.42
C GLU A 95 -7.34 -12.88 9.94
N ASN A 96 -8.00 -12.15 9.04
CA ASN A 96 -7.71 -12.14 7.60
C ASN A 96 -6.90 -10.92 7.15
N GLY A 97 -6.45 -10.08 8.08
CA GLY A 97 -5.66 -8.88 7.82
C GLY A 97 -6.45 -7.63 7.44
N ILE A 98 -7.78 -7.67 7.29
CA ILE A 98 -8.61 -6.47 7.04
C ILE A 98 -9.93 -6.42 7.84
N GLY A 99 -10.18 -7.39 8.72
CA GLY A 99 -11.34 -7.43 9.62
C GLY A 99 -12.68 -7.76 8.95
N ILE A 100 -12.73 -7.79 7.61
CA ILE A 100 -13.96 -7.98 6.84
C ILE A 100 -13.81 -9.07 5.79
N ASP A 101 -14.88 -9.83 5.53
CA ASP A 101 -14.85 -10.89 4.53
C ASP A 101 -15.09 -10.38 3.10
N LEU A 102 -14.02 -10.28 2.31
CA LEU A 102 -14.06 -10.00 0.87
C LEU A 102 -13.77 -11.24 0.01
N SER A 103 -13.86 -12.45 0.56
CA SER A 103 -13.55 -13.69 -0.15
C SER A 103 -14.40 -13.91 -1.39
N LYS A 104 -15.68 -13.49 -1.38
CA LYS A 104 -16.57 -13.56 -2.55
C LYS A 104 -16.13 -12.71 -3.75
N TYR A 105 -15.24 -11.74 -3.51
CA TYR A 105 -14.63 -10.91 -4.55
C TYR A 105 -13.23 -11.39 -4.90
N HIS A 106 -12.75 -12.48 -4.30
CA HIS A 106 -11.48 -13.04 -4.72
C HIS A 106 -11.62 -13.61 -6.14
N LEU A 107 -10.89 -13.01 -7.07
CA LEU A 107 -10.61 -13.61 -8.36
C LEU A 107 -9.13 -13.94 -8.37
N GLU A 108 -8.79 -15.18 -8.69
CA GLU A 108 -7.43 -15.57 -9.05
C GLU A 108 -7.08 -14.93 -10.40
N THR A 109 -6.97 -13.61 -10.45
CA THR A 109 -6.52 -12.87 -11.63
C THR A 109 -5.03 -12.58 -11.51
N SER A 110 -4.35 -12.73 -12.65
CA SER A 110 -2.91 -12.63 -12.90
C SER A 110 -2.14 -11.76 -11.90
N SER A 111 -1.68 -12.37 -10.81
CA SER A 111 -0.60 -11.78 -10.03
C SER A 111 0.73 -12.16 -10.66
N MET A 112 1.71 -11.28 -10.53
CA MET A 112 3.09 -11.54 -10.94
C MET A 112 4.03 -11.14 -9.82
N PRO A 113 5.31 -11.51 -9.84
CA PRO A 113 6.25 -11.00 -8.85
C PRO A 113 6.31 -9.47 -8.89
N ALA A 114 6.30 -8.81 -7.72
CA ALA A 114 6.42 -7.36 -7.59
C ALA A 114 7.66 -6.82 -8.33
N ALA A 115 8.76 -7.57 -8.27
CA ALA A 115 9.98 -7.28 -9.02
C ALA A 115 9.74 -7.12 -10.53
N LYS A 116 8.82 -7.88 -11.15
CA LYS A 116 8.52 -7.72 -12.58
C LYS A 116 7.85 -6.37 -12.88
N ILE A 117 6.93 -5.92 -12.02
CA ILE A 117 6.29 -4.60 -12.17
C ILE A 117 7.35 -3.50 -12.03
N MET A 118 8.21 -3.60 -11.02
CA MET A 118 9.28 -2.62 -10.79
C MET A 118 10.33 -2.62 -11.92
N SER A 119 10.69 -3.77 -12.47
CA SER A 119 11.56 -3.86 -13.67
C SER A 119 10.89 -3.29 -14.92
N HIS A 120 9.58 -3.47 -15.09
CA HIS A 120 8.84 -2.80 -16.17
C HIS A 120 8.86 -1.29 -16.01
N ILE A 121 8.65 -0.76 -14.80
CA ILE A 121 8.78 0.67 -14.49
C ILE A 121 10.20 1.18 -14.82
N SER A 122 11.23 0.44 -14.41
CA SER A 122 12.62 0.74 -14.72
C SER A 122 12.86 0.87 -16.24
N SER A 123 12.28 -0.04 -17.03
CA SER A 123 12.49 -0.10 -18.47
C SER A 123 11.67 0.93 -19.28
N ASN A 124 10.58 1.47 -18.72
CA ASN A 124 9.61 2.27 -19.49
C ASN A 124 9.98 3.76 -19.63
N ASN A 125 11.17 4.19 -19.16
CA ASN A 125 11.70 5.57 -19.14
C ASN A 125 10.79 6.66 -18.54
N ASN A 126 9.59 6.30 -18.07
CA ASN A 126 8.64 7.23 -17.50
C ASN A 126 8.88 7.38 -16.00
N LYS A 127 8.89 8.63 -15.56
CA LYS A 127 8.98 8.98 -14.14
C LYS A 127 7.75 8.49 -13.37
N THR A 128 8.00 7.81 -12.26
CA THR A 128 6.98 7.16 -11.42
C THR A 128 7.10 7.66 -9.99
N ASP A 129 6.00 8.14 -9.44
CA ASP A 129 5.83 8.43 -8.02
C ASP A 129 5.51 7.11 -7.29
N ILE A 130 6.14 6.86 -6.14
CA ILE A 130 5.90 5.68 -5.33
C ILE A 130 5.19 6.09 -4.04
N LEU A 131 4.11 5.40 -3.70
CA LEU A 131 3.49 5.46 -2.39
C LEU A 131 3.75 4.15 -1.65
N ALA A 132 4.54 4.21 -0.59
CA ALA A 132 4.86 3.07 0.26
C ALA A 132 4.05 3.14 1.56
N LEU A 133 3.17 2.16 1.75
CA LEU A 133 2.25 2.07 2.90
C LEU A 133 2.63 0.95 3.87
N GLY A 134 3.53 0.05 3.46
CA GLY A 134 4.02 -1.07 4.27
C GLY A 134 5.54 -1.09 4.45
N PRO A 135 6.09 -2.21 4.96
CA PRO A 135 7.54 -2.42 5.04
C PRO A 135 8.26 -2.22 3.69
N LEU A 136 9.40 -1.52 3.71
CA LEU A 136 10.08 -1.01 2.51
C LEU A 136 10.86 -2.07 1.70
N THR A 137 10.64 -3.35 2.01
CA THR A 137 11.41 -4.49 1.52
C THR A 137 11.40 -4.61 0.00
N ASN A 138 10.24 -4.48 -0.63
CA ASN A 138 10.11 -4.58 -2.09
C ASN A 138 10.92 -3.50 -2.80
N ILE A 139 10.78 -2.26 -2.33
CA ILE A 139 11.45 -1.09 -2.90
C ILE A 139 12.96 -1.21 -2.73
N ALA A 140 13.45 -1.56 -1.53
CA ALA A 140 14.87 -1.75 -1.28
C ALA A 140 15.46 -2.88 -2.16
N GLN A 141 14.75 -4.00 -2.28
CA GLN A 141 15.17 -5.09 -3.17
C GLN A 141 15.22 -4.66 -4.64
N ALA A 142 14.24 -3.91 -5.11
CA ALA A 142 14.23 -3.39 -6.48
C ALA A 142 15.37 -2.42 -6.74
N LEU A 143 15.63 -1.48 -5.82
CA LEU A 143 16.75 -0.55 -5.90
C LEU A 143 18.11 -1.26 -5.90
N LYS A 144 18.24 -2.36 -5.15
CA LYS A 144 19.46 -3.18 -5.08
C LYS A 144 19.67 -4.02 -6.34
N ASN A 145 18.60 -4.61 -6.88
CA ASN A 145 18.68 -5.53 -8.02
C ASN A 145 18.71 -4.81 -9.37
N ASP A 146 18.14 -3.60 -9.45
CA ASP A 146 18.04 -2.82 -10.68
C ASP A 146 18.40 -1.34 -10.41
N PRO A 147 19.66 -0.94 -10.63
CA PRO A 147 20.08 0.45 -10.51
C PRO A 147 19.34 1.40 -11.48
N GLY A 148 18.74 0.89 -12.55
CA GLY A 148 17.89 1.65 -13.46
C GLY A 148 16.58 2.08 -12.80
N PHE A 149 16.05 1.26 -11.88
CA PHE A 149 14.80 1.54 -11.17
C PHE A 149 14.85 2.87 -10.44
N ARG A 150 15.97 3.16 -9.76
CA ARG A 150 16.26 4.47 -9.15
C ARG A 150 16.02 5.64 -10.10
N LYS A 151 16.48 5.53 -11.35
CA LYS A 151 16.36 6.60 -12.35
C LYS A 151 14.93 6.79 -12.82
N SER A 152 14.09 5.76 -12.72
CA SER A 152 12.66 5.84 -13.05
C SER A 152 11.81 6.43 -11.93
N ILE A 153 12.35 6.55 -10.71
CA ILE A 153 11.64 7.17 -9.58
C ILE A 153 11.66 8.70 -9.71
N SER A 154 10.48 9.28 -9.53
CA SER A 154 10.25 10.73 -9.42
C SER A 154 10.35 11.17 -7.96
N SER A 155 9.57 10.53 -7.10
CA SER A 155 9.51 10.74 -5.66
C SER A 155 9.01 9.49 -4.96
N ILE A 156 9.32 9.35 -3.67
CA ILE A 156 8.74 8.31 -2.81
C ILE A 156 8.04 9.00 -1.64
N THR A 157 6.77 8.69 -1.41
CA THR A 157 6.05 9.05 -0.18
C THR A 157 5.92 7.80 0.67
N ILE A 158 6.34 7.87 1.94
CA ILE A 158 6.40 6.74 2.85
C ILE A 158 5.52 7.03 4.06
N MET A 159 4.56 6.15 4.33
CA MET A 159 3.93 6.06 5.65
C MET A 159 4.84 5.22 6.53
N GLY A 160 5.43 5.86 7.55
CA GLY A 160 6.28 5.15 8.49
C GLY A 160 7.19 6.07 9.30
N GLY A 161 7.80 5.51 10.33
CA GLY A 161 8.69 6.22 11.24
C GLY A 161 7.96 7.02 12.33
N ALA A 162 8.71 7.40 13.35
CA ALA A 162 8.22 8.18 14.49
C ALA A 162 9.22 9.32 14.76
N ILE A 163 8.88 10.55 14.34
CA ILE A 163 9.77 11.70 14.48
C ILE A 163 9.26 12.57 15.63
N ASN A 164 10.07 12.74 16.68
CA ASN A 164 9.66 13.46 17.89
C ASN A 164 8.36 12.91 18.53
N SER A 165 8.07 11.62 18.34
CA SER A 165 6.97 10.89 18.96
C SER A 165 7.43 9.51 19.41
N LYS A 166 6.57 8.82 20.16
CA LYS A 166 6.77 7.40 20.46
C LYS A 166 6.47 6.55 19.23
N GLY A 167 7.09 5.38 19.17
CA GLY A 167 6.71 4.33 18.23
C GLY A 167 5.42 3.60 18.65
N ASN A 168 4.87 2.80 17.72
CA ASN A 168 3.65 2.02 17.93
C ASN A 168 3.90 0.51 18.13
N ILE A 169 5.04 -0.02 17.70
CA ILE A 169 5.44 -1.42 17.95
C ILE A 169 6.45 -1.53 19.10
N THR A 170 7.33 -0.54 19.23
CA THR A 170 8.17 -0.34 20.42
C THR A 170 8.12 1.14 20.80
N PRO A 171 8.61 1.54 22.00
CA PRO A 171 8.65 2.96 22.36
C PRO A 171 9.41 3.86 21.36
N TYR A 172 10.28 3.29 20.52
CA TYR A 172 11.20 4.03 19.63
C TYR A 172 11.01 3.71 18.14
N ALA A 173 10.16 2.76 17.78
CA ALA A 173 10.02 2.31 16.40
C ALA A 173 8.56 2.24 15.97
N GLU A 174 8.32 2.72 14.76
CA GLU A 174 7.08 2.54 14.03
C GLU A 174 7.10 1.18 13.30
N PHE A 175 5.94 0.54 13.19
CA PHE A 175 5.72 -0.82 12.69
C PHE A 175 6.35 -1.12 11.33
N ASN A 176 6.12 -0.30 10.30
CA ASN A 176 6.64 -0.53 8.95
C ASN A 176 8.17 -0.50 8.92
N ILE A 177 8.76 0.51 9.57
CA ILE A 177 10.22 0.64 9.68
C ILE A 177 10.81 -0.49 10.55
N PHE A 178 10.13 -0.87 11.62
CA PHE A 178 10.57 -1.96 12.50
C PHE A 178 10.56 -3.33 11.81
N ASN A 179 9.61 -3.56 10.90
CA ASN A 179 9.48 -4.83 10.20
C ASN A 179 10.62 -5.10 9.21
N ASP A 180 11.22 -4.05 8.63
CA ASP A 180 12.44 -4.17 7.84
C ASP A 180 13.34 -2.92 7.95
N PRO A 181 14.09 -2.77 9.06
CA PRO A 181 14.93 -1.60 9.29
C PRO A 181 16.11 -1.55 8.31
N ILE A 182 16.57 -2.70 7.80
CA ILE A 182 17.67 -2.76 6.83
C ILE A 182 17.20 -2.23 5.47
N ALA A 183 15.98 -2.59 5.04
CA ALA A 183 15.39 -2.01 3.84
C ALA A 183 15.16 -0.51 3.97
N ALA A 184 14.71 -0.05 5.14
CA ALA A 184 14.50 1.36 5.42
C ALA A 184 15.81 2.16 5.38
N ASP A 185 16.85 1.69 6.06
CA ASP A 185 18.19 2.29 6.08
C ASP A 185 18.76 2.43 4.67
N TYR A 186 18.73 1.34 3.89
CA TYR A 186 19.17 1.35 2.49
C TYR A 186 18.40 2.35 1.62
N LEU A 187 17.09 2.51 1.84
CA LEU A 187 16.28 3.46 1.10
C LEU A 187 16.59 4.91 1.52
N PHE A 188 16.75 5.20 2.80
CA PHE A 188 17.07 6.56 3.26
C PHE A 188 18.47 7.01 2.80
N ASP A 189 19.41 6.08 2.70
CA ASP A 189 20.74 6.33 2.12
C ASP A 189 20.74 6.43 0.59
N SER A 190 19.61 6.17 -0.05
CA SER A 190 19.52 6.16 -1.50
C SER A 190 19.48 7.55 -2.13
N GLU A 191 19.66 8.70 -1.46
CA GLU A 191 19.56 10.06 -2.08
C GLU A 191 18.30 10.31 -2.97
N ILE A 192 17.27 9.46 -2.88
CA ILE A 192 16.00 9.64 -3.60
C ILE A 192 15.21 10.70 -2.83
N SER A 193 14.44 11.53 -3.55
CA SER A 193 13.53 12.47 -2.91
C SER A 193 12.43 11.72 -2.15
N VAL A 194 12.52 11.74 -0.82
CA VAL A 194 11.59 11.07 0.09
C VAL A 194 10.74 12.08 0.84
N THR A 195 9.42 11.87 0.82
CA THR A 195 8.49 12.49 1.75
C THR A 195 8.09 11.46 2.80
N LEU A 196 8.50 11.68 4.04
CA LEU A 196 8.12 10.81 5.16
C LEU A 196 6.84 11.33 5.82
N ILE A 197 5.87 10.45 6.06
CA ILE A 197 4.64 10.70 6.80
C ILE A 197 4.69 9.87 8.10
N PRO A 198 5.33 10.40 9.15
CA PRO A 198 5.54 9.69 10.42
C PRO A 198 4.35 9.76 11.38
N LEU A 199 4.40 8.97 12.46
CA LEU A 199 3.34 8.88 13.48
C LEU A 199 2.94 10.22 14.07
N ASN A 200 3.88 11.12 14.36
CA ASN A 200 3.57 12.46 14.87
C ASN A 200 2.70 13.30 13.91
N ILE A 201 2.59 12.92 12.64
CA ILE A 201 1.67 13.51 11.66
C ILE A 201 0.40 12.68 11.54
N THR A 202 0.49 11.36 11.36
CA THR A 202 -0.69 10.50 11.14
C THR A 202 -1.60 10.45 12.36
N GLU A 203 -1.05 10.50 13.58
CA GLU A 203 -1.82 10.52 14.84
C GLU A 203 -2.62 11.82 15.02
N GLN A 204 -2.43 12.85 14.19
CA GLN A 204 -3.26 14.06 14.23
C GLN A 204 -4.56 13.90 13.44
N VAL A 205 -4.67 12.88 12.59
CA VAL A 205 -5.81 12.67 11.70
C VAL A 205 -6.64 11.48 12.19
N HIS A 206 -7.79 11.77 12.79
CA HIS A 206 -8.70 10.75 13.29
C HIS A 206 -9.96 10.66 12.45
N ILE A 207 -10.34 9.43 12.09
CA ILE A 207 -11.62 9.11 11.48
C ILE A 207 -12.47 8.41 12.54
N SER A 208 -13.69 8.90 12.74
CA SER A 208 -14.69 8.22 13.59
C SER A 208 -16.02 8.15 12.86
N SER A 209 -16.77 7.07 13.12
CA SER A 209 -18.13 6.87 12.58
C SER A 209 -19.09 8.00 12.97
N ALA A 210 -18.89 8.60 14.16
CA ALA A 210 -19.67 9.73 14.65
C ALA A 210 -19.48 11.01 13.79
N ASN A 211 -18.23 11.30 13.41
CA ASN A 211 -17.84 12.60 12.84
C ASN A 211 -17.48 12.57 11.36
N SER A 212 -17.79 11.49 10.64
CA SER A 212 -17.46 11.34 9.21
C SER A 212 -18.73 11.23 8.36
N PRO A 213 -19.30 12.35 7.85
CA PRO A 213 -20.58 12.34 7.14
C PRO A 213 -20.58 11.46 5.89
N TRP A 214 -19.43 11.33 5.22
CA TRP A 214 -19.27 10.54 4.01
C TRP A 214 -19.41 9.03 4.26
N ILE A 215 -19.13 8.54 5.48
CA ILE A 215 -19.33 7.15 5.93
C ILE A 215 -20.83 6.80 6.01
N LYS A 216 -21.69 7.81 6.19
CA LYS A 216 -23.15 7.63 6.33
C LYS A 216 -23.87 7.38 5.00
N ASN A 217 -23.15 7.42 3.87
CA ASN A 217 -23.74 7.09 2.57
C ASN A 217 -24.02 5.59 2.44
N ASN A 218 -25.06 5.25 1.66
CA ASN A 218 -25.48 3.86 1.44
C ASN A 218 -24.95 3.26 0.13
N GLY A 219 -24.00 3.92 -0.52
CA GLY A 219 -23.32 3.35 -1.69
C GLY A 219 -22.40 2.19 -1.28
N PRO A 220 -22.19 1.17 -2.14
CA PRO A 220 -21.38 0.00 -1.78
C PRO A 220 -19.98 0.34 -1.29
N ILE A 221 -19.32 1.35 -1.89
CA ILE A 221 -17.99 1.82 -1.46
C ILE A 221 -18.03 2.45 -0.06
N SER A 222 -19.05 3.25 0.24
CA SER A 222 -19.22 3.85 1.56
C SER A 222 -19.51 2.80 2.63
N MET A 223 -20.33 1.81 2.29
CA MET A 223 -20.61 0.68 3.18
C MET A 223 -19.34 -0.12 3.47
N LEU A 224 -18.52 -0.40 2.45
CA LEU A 224 -17.24 -1.07 2.62
C LEU A 224 -16.30 -0.27 3.52
N ALA A 225 -16.13 1.03 3.25
CA ALA A 225 -15.30 1.90 4.08
C ALA A 225 -15.79 1.95 5.54
N ARG A 226 -17.11 1.96 5.75
CA ARG A 226 -17.70 1.88 7.09
C ARG A 226 -17.34 0.57 7.80
N GLN A 227 -17.49 -0.56 7.12
CA GLN A 227 -17.17 -1.88 7.68
C GLN A 227 -15.69 -2.06 8.01
N LEU A 228 -14.80 -1.36 7.31
CA LEU A 228 -13.37 -1.35 7.65
C LEU A 228 -13.09 -0.57 8.95
N ILE A 229 -13.89 0.46 9.26
CA ILE A 229 -13.66 1.38 10.39
C ILE A 229 -14.37 0.92 11.67
N GLU A 230 -15.48 0.20 11.56
CA GLU A 230 -16.31 -0.30 12.68
C GLU A 230 -15.78 -1.62 13.26
#